data_AF-A0A1G1L8N6-F1
#
_entry.id   AF-A0A1G1L8N6-F1
#
_cell.length_a   1.000
_cell.length_b   1.000
_cell.length_c   1.000
_cell.angle_alpha   90.00
_cell.angle_beta   90.00
_cell.angle_gamma   90.00
#
_symmetry.space_group_name_H-M   'P 1'
#
loop_
_entity.id
_entity.type
_entity.pdbx_description
1 polymer ?
#
loop_
_entity_poly.entity_id
_entity_poly.type
_entity_poly.pdbx_seq_one_letter_code
_entity_poly.pdbx_strand_id
1 'polypeptide(L)'
;MGAPLSKVEITIHDRQHGYETVGLTMPSHDTVIVVRNQDTVTHGFASNLFKDIEVRMEGGTEVKGKRFRSFHVDPGKTMTLHFETAPSKFDPVTGVAESLRYALWCDIHPEVKGELYIIETKGEIGGG
;
A
#
# COMPACT_ATOMS: atom_id res chain seq x y z
N MET A 1 1.67 -23.34 -4.91
CA MET A 1 1.53 -22.36 -6.01
C MET A 1 1.47 -21.01 -5.34
N GLY A 2 2.39 -20.09 -5.64
CA GLY A 2 2.41 -18.75 -5.04
C GLY A 2 1.18 -17.96 -5.49
N ALA A 3 0.64 -17.11 -4.61
CA ALA A 3 -0.48 -16.25 -4.96
C ALA A 3 -0.09 -15.31 -6.11
N PRO A 4 -1.04 -14.88 -6.96
CA PRO A 4 -0.72 -13.92 -8.03
C PRO A 4 -0.24 -12.59 -7.44
N LEU A 5 0.66 -11.89 -8.12
CA LEU A 5 1.26 -10.65 -7.64
C LEU A 5 0.38 -9.44 -8.01
N SER A 6 -0.08 -8.68 -7.02
CA SER A 6 -0.65 -7.34 -7.20
C SER A 6 0.45 -6.28 -7.20
N LYS A 7 0.46 -5.37 -8.17
CA LYS A 7 1.41 -4.26 -8.22
C LYS A 7 0.68 -2.92 -8.17
N VAL A 8 1.12 -2.05 -7.27
CA VAL A 8 0.68 -0.66 -7.16
C VAL A 8 1.89 0.25 -7.29
N GLU A 9 1.75 1.29 -8.09
CA GLU A 9 2.75 2.34 -8.25
C GLU A 9 2.22 3.61 -7.61
N ILE A 10 3.06 4.24 -6.78
CA ILE A 10 2.76 5.49 -6.12
C ILE A 10 3.83 6.49 -6.49
N THR A 11 3.43 7.66 -6.98
CA THR A 11 4.35 8.75 -7.28
C THR A 11 4.05 9.94 -6.38
N ILE A 12 5.10 10.48 -5.76
CA ILE A 12 5.06 11.73 -5.00
C ILE A 12 5.73 12.78 -5.87
N HIS A 13 4.92 13.61 -6.52
CA HIS A 13 5.45 14.68 -7.37
C HIS A 13 6.02 15.82 -6.53
N ASP A 14 5.25 16.27 -5.55
CA ASP A 14 5.63 17.30 -4.58
C ASP A 14 4.66 17.29 -3.38
N ARG A 15 4.88 18.19 -2.43
CA ARG A 15 4.03 18.34 -1.24
C ARG A 15 2.60 18.83 -1.51
N GLN A 16 2.34 19.45 -2.65
CA GLN A 16 1.04 20.05 -2.97
C GLN A 16 0.09 19.03 -3.63
N HIS A 17 0.65 18.05 -4.36
CA HIS A 17 -0.14 17.11 -5.15
C HIS A 17 -0.44 15.77 -4.44
N GLY A 18 0.18 15.51 -3.28
CA GLY A 18 -0.09 14.30 -2.51
C GLY A 18 0.50 13.03 -3.16
N TYR A 19 -0.12 11.88 -2.87
CA TYR A 19 0.24 10.61 -3.51
C TYR A 19 -0.63 10.34 -4.73
N GLU A 20 -0.02 10.28 -5.91
CA GLU A 20 -0.67 9.72 -7.09
C GLU A 20 -0.55 8.19 -7.05
N THR A 21 -1.68 7.49 -6.99
CA THR A 21 -1.71 6.02 -6.87
C THR A 21 -2.28 5.41 -8.15
N VAL A 22 -1.53 4.48 -8.74
CA VAL A 22 -1.92 3.72 -9.94
C VAL A 22 -1.82 2.23 -9.64
N GLY A 23 -2.93 1.52 -9.84
CA GLY A 23 -3.02 0.09 -9.58
C GLY A 23 -3.96 -0.23 -8.43
N LEU A 24 -4.25 -1.50 -8.29
CA LEU A 24 -5.19 -2.05 -7.32
C LEU A 24 -4.56 -3.30 -6.73
N THR A 25 -4.87 -3.57 -5.47
CA THR A 25 -4.47 -4.83 -4.84
C THR A 25 -5.69 -5.70 -4.62
N MET A 26 -5.48 -6.99 -4.74
CA MET A 26 -6.45 -8.02 -4.39
C MET A 26 -6.06 -8.62 -3.04
N PRO A 27 -7.01 -9.02 -2.19
CA PRO A 27 -6.66 -9.77 -0.99
C PRO A 27 -6.06 -11.12 -1.33
N SER A 28 -5.28 -11.63 -0.38
CA SER A 28 -4.53 -12.88 -0.49
C SER A 28 -3.55 -12.94 -1.66
N HIS A 29 -3.30 -11.82 -2.33
CA HIS A 29 -2.26 -11.67 -3.33
C HIS A 29 -1.02 -11.06 -2.67
N ASP A 30 0.13 -11.62 -3.03
CA ASP A 30 1.41 -10.96 -2.77
C ASP A 30 1.33 -9.57 -3.41
N THR A 31 1.56 -8.54 -2.61
CA THR A 31 1.44 -7.15 -3.04
C THR A 31 2.80 -6.49 -3.07
N VAL A 32 3.06 -5.79 -4.16
CA VAL A 32 4.23 -4.94 -4.35
C VAL A 32 3.77 -3.50 -4.53
N ILE A 33 4.12 -2.64 -3.59
CA ILE A 33 3.94 -1.19 -3.72
C ILE A 33 5.29 -0.58 -4.08
N VAL A 34 5.36 0.08 -5.25
CA VAL A 34 6.53 0.83 -5.71
C VAL A 34 6.26 2.31 -5.48
N VAL A 35 6.98 2.93 -4.54
CA VAL A 35 6.86 4.35 -4.22
C VAL A 35 8.03 5.12 -4.84
N ARG A 36 7.73 6.09 -5.70
CA ARG A 36 8.71 6.97 -6.36
C ARG A 36 8.61 8.37 -5.79
N ASN A 37 9.71 8.86 -5.23
CA ASN A 37 9.80 10.25 -4.76
C ASN A 37 10.45 11.12 -5.85
N GLN A 38 9.65 11.96 -6.51
CA GLN A 38 10.11 12.94 -7.48
C GLN A 38 10.31 14.33 -6.85
N ASP A 39 9.95 14.50 -5.58
CA ASP A 39 10.19 15.72 -4.82
C ASP A 39 11.66 15.83 -4.40
N THR A 40 12.01 17.01 -3.91
CA THR A 40 13.33 17.43 -3.40
C THR A 40 13.56 17.11 -1.93
N VAL A 41 12.56 16.57 -1.23
CA VAL A 41 12.66 16.20 0.20
C VAL A 41 12.23 14.77 0.46
N THR A 42 12.74 14.19 1.55
CA THR A 42 12.34 12.85 2.00
C THR A 42 10.86 12.86 2.36
N HIS A 43 10.14 11.83 1.91
CA HIS A 43 8.74 11.62 2.24
C HIS A 43 8.56 10.32 3.01
N GLY A 44 7.66 10.36 3.97
CA GLY A 44 7.18 9.18 4.65
C GLY A 44 5.97 8.59 3.95
N PHE A 45 5.76 7.30 4.15
CA PHE A 45 4.63 6.54 3.65
C PHE A 45 4.06 5.73 4.80
N ALA A 46 3.03 6.28 5.43
CA ALA A 46 2.37 5.71 6.59
C ALA A 46 0.95 5.27 6.25
N SER A 47 0.55 4.14 6.83
CA SER A 47 -0.81 3.62 6.75
C SER A 47 -1.10 2.73 7.94
N ASN A 48 -2.38 2.66 8.35
CA ASN A 48 -2.82 1.64 9.31
C ASN A 48 -2.67 0.23 8.75
N LEU A 49 -2.59 0.06 7.42
CA LEU A 49 -2.30 -1.20 6.75
C LEU A 49 -1.04 -1.89 7.31
N PHE A 50 0.02 -1.11 7.57
CA PHE A 50 1.34 -1.66 7.90
C PHE A 50 1.48 -2.11 9.36
N LYS A 51 0.47 -1.85 10.20
CA LYS A 51 0.54 -2.14 11.62
C LYS A 51 0.44 -3.65 11.89
N ASP A 52 -0.42 -4.33 11.14
CA ASP A 52 -0.82 -5.71 11.44
C ASP A 52 -0.29 -6.72 10.41
N ILE A 53 0.61 -6.29 9.51
CA ILE A 53 1.21 -7.14 8.46
C ILE A 53 2.74 -7.06 8.47
N GLU A 54 3.38 -8.17 8.09
CA GLU A 54 4.80 -8.18 7.77
C GLU A 54 5.02 -7.45 6.44
N VAL A 55 6.00 -6.55 6.41
CA VAL A 55 6.35 -5.79 5.21
C VAL A 55 7.85 -5.87 5.06
N ARG A 56 8.29 -6.41 3.92
CA ARG A 56 9.68 -6.34 3.48
C ARG A 56 9.86 -5.09 2.64
N MET A 57 10.93 -4.34 2.89
CA MET A 57 11.22 -3.08 2.22
C MET A 57 12.58 -3.15 1.52
N GLU A 58 12.65 -2.54 0.34
CA GLU A 58 13.89 -2.31 -0.40
C GLU A 58 13.98 -0.83 -0.80
N GLY A 59 15.18 -0.24 -0.70
CA GLY A 59 15.44 1.13 -1.20
C GLY A 59 14.88 2.29 -0.35
N GLY A 60 14.44 2.04 0.88
CA GLY A 60 13.96 3.06 1.82
C GLY A 60 14.48 2.87 3.24
N THR A 61 13.92 3.61 4.18
CA THR A 61 14.16 3.47 5.63
C THR A 61 12.86 3.22 6.36
N GLU A 62 12.85 2.22 7.25
CA GLU A 62 11.70 1.95 8.09
C GLU A 62 11.74 2.79 9.38
N VAL A 63 10.63 3.43 9.71
CA VAL A 63 10.44 4.17 10.96
C VAL A 63 9.28 3.57 11.75
N LYS A 64 9.57 3.16 12.99
CA LYS A 64 8.58 2.56 13.90
C LYS A 64 8.29 3.52 15.05
N GLY A 65 7.05 4.00 15.11
CA GLY A 65 6.50 4.69 16.28
C GLY A 65 5.73 3.74 17.19
N LYS A 66 5.34 4.21 18.38
CA LYS A 66 4.53 3.40 19.34
C LYS A 66 3.18 2.93 18.79
N ARG A 67 2.62 3.62 17.78
CA ARG A 67 1.28 3.36 17.24
C ARG A 67 1.21 3.37 15.72
N PHE A 68 2.33 3.53 15.03
CA PHE A 68 2.38 3.56 13.58
C PHE A 68 3.70 3.00 13.06
N ARG A 69 3.64 2.49 11.83
CA ARG A 69 4.79 2.05 11.06
C ARG A 69 4.77 2.87 9.77
N SER A 70 5.88 3.53 9.46
CA SER A 70 6.03 4.33 8.25
C SER A 70 7.32 3.93 7.53
N PHE A 71 7.34 4.15 6.21
CA PHE A 71 8.49 3.88 5.37
C PHE A 71 8.88 5.13 4.63
N HIS A 72 10.16 5.50 4.71
CA HIS A 72 10.67 6.77 4.20
C HIS A 72 11.47 6.53 2.93
N VAL A 73 11.25 7.41 1.95
CA VAL A 73 11.94 7.41 0.65
C VAL A 73 12.58 8.77 0.40
N ASP A 74 13.89 8.75 0.16
CA ASP A 74 14.69 9.95 -0.06
C ASP A 74 14.42 10.60 -1.44
N PRO A 75 14.81 11.88 -1.62
CA PRO A 75 14.63 12.61 -2.88
C PRO A 75 15.19 11.85 -4.09
N GLY A 76 14.40 11.75 -5.15
CA GLY A 76 14.79 11.08 -6.40
C GLY A 76 14.97 9.56 -6.26
N LYS A 77 14.61 8.95 -5.13
CA LYS A 77 14.72 7.51 -4.90
C LYS A 77 13.40 6.77 -5.15
N THR A 78 13.52 5.46 -5.24
CA THR A 78 12.40 4.53 -5.33
C THR A 78 12.52 3.52 -4.20
N MET A 79 11.42 3.30 -3.52
CA MET A 79 11.28 2.30 -2.47
C MET A 79 10.24 1.27 -2.89
N THR A 80 10.49 0.01 -2.59
CA THR A 80 9.57 -1.09 -2.89
C THR A 80 9.16 -1.77 -1.59
N LEU A 81 7.86 -1.95 -1.37
CA LEU A 81 7.28 -2.66 -0.24
C LEU A 81 6.63 -3.95 -0.72
N HIS A 82 6.95 -5.06 -0.07
CA HIS A 82 6.42 -6.40 -0.33
C HIS A 82 5.67 -6.91 0.89
N PHE A 83 4.45 -7.40 0.70
CA PHE A 83 3.68 -8.07 1.76
C PHE A 83 2.69 -9.09 1.17
N GLU A 84 2.49 -10.21 1.86
CA GLU A 84 1.85 -11.40 1.28
C GLU A 84 0.32 -11.36 1.29
N THR A 85 -0.31 -10.44 2.04
CA THR A 85 -1.79 -10.30 2.06
C THR A 85 -2.18 -8.96 2.68
N ALA A 86 -2.96 -8.15 1.96
CA ALA A 86 -3.76 -7.12 2.61
C ALA A 86 -4.90 -7.79 3.40
N PRO A 87 -5.21 -7.37 4.64
CA PRO A 87 -6.27 -7.97 5.44
C PRO A 87 -7.56 -8.06 4.63
N SER A 88 -8.17 -9.24 4.50
CA SER A 88 -9.49 -9.39 3.87
C SER A 88 -10.58 -9.40 4.93
N LYS A 89 -11.75 -8.85 4.60
CA LYS A 89 -12.97 -9.04 5.39
C LYS A 89 -13.89 -10.04 4.70
N PHE A 90 -13.30 -11.17 4.31
CA PHE A 90 -14.09 -12.25 3.74
C PHE A 90 -15.00 -12.83 4.82
N ASP A 91 -16.31 -12.76 4.60
CA ASP A 91 -17.29 -13.47 5.41
C ASP A 91 -17.54 -14.86 4.77
N PRO A 92 -17.07 -15.95 5.39
CA PRO A 92 -17.24 -17.29 4.85
C PRO A 92 -18.70 -17.78 4.86
N VAL A 93 -19.60 -17.11 5.59
CA VAL A 93 -21.03 -17.46 5.70
C VAL A 93 -21.82 -16.82 4.58
N THR A 94 -21.54 -15.56 4.26
CA THR A 94 -22.28 -14.81 3.22
C THR A 94 -21.58 -14.82 1.86
N GLY A 95 -20.28 -15.17 1.82
CA GLY A 95 -19.45 -15.09 0.61
C GLY A 95 -19.20 -13.65 0.16
N VAL A 96 -19.49 -12.66 1.01
CA VAL A 96 -19.27 -11.25 0.74
C VAL A 96 -17.84 -10.88 1.09
N ALA A 97 -17.26 -10.10 0.20
CA ALA A 97 -15.92 -9.58 0.30
C ALA A 97 -16.03 -8.04 0.14
N GLU A 98 -15.65 -7.28 1.17
CA GLU A 98 -15.68 -5.81 1.19
C GLU A 98 -14.40 -5.22 0.59
N SER A 99 -14.53 -4.31 -0.39
CA SER A 99 -13.41 -3.48 -0.82
C SER A 99 -12.94 -2.60 0.34
N LEU A 100 -11.66 -2.68 0.70
CA LEU A 100 -11.05 -1.90 1.77
C LEU A 100 -10.26 -0.73 1.21
N ARG A 101 -10.48 0.45 1.80
CA ARG A 101 -9.72 1.67 1.49
C ARG A 101 -8.82 1.99 2.66
N TYR A 102 -7.52 2.02 2.41
CA TYR A 102 -6.52 2.42 3.40
C TYR A 102 -6.05 3.84 3.12
N ALA A 103 -6.21 4.72 4.10
CA ALA A 103 -5.63 6.05 4.03
C ALA A 103 -4.09 5.96 4.04
N LEU A 104 -3.47 6.78 3.21
CA LEU A 104 -2.04 6.99 3.14
C LEU A 104 -1.73 8.43 3.55
N TRP A 105 -0.70 8.62 4.35
CA TRP A 105 -0.23 9.95 4.74
C TRP A 105 1.28 9.98 4.90
N CYS A 106 1.84 11.18 4.78
CA CYS A 106 3.23 11.43 5.12
C CYS A 106 3.32 11.80 6.60
N ASP A 107 4.13 11.08 7.37
CA ASP A 107 4.40 11.39 8.79
C ASP A 107 5.40 12.55 8.97
N ILE A 108 6.01 13.03 7.88
CA ILE A 108 6.93 14.17 7.85
C ILE A 108 6.19 15.47 7.43
N HIS A 109 5.30 15.36 6.43
CA HIS A 109 4.58 16.48 5.82
C HIS A 109 3.06 16.27 5.96
N PRO A 110 2.40 16.82 7.00
CA PRO A 110 0.98 16.55 7.28
C PRO A 110 0.00 16.91 6.14
N GLU A 111 0.42 17.78 5.23
CA GLU A 111 -0.32 18.19 4.02
C GLU A 111 -0.37 17.10 2.94
N VAL A 112 0.58 16.16 2.93
CA VAL A 112 0.69 15.12 1.90
C VAL A 112 -0.16 13.90 2.29
N LYS A 113 -1.22 13.67 1.51
CA LYS A 113 -2.19 12.59 1.72
C LYS A 113 -2.56 11.90 0.41
N GLY A 114 -3.13 10.72 0.54
CA GLY A 114 -3.59 9.89 -0.57
C GLY A 114 -4.20 8.62 -0.05
N GLU A 115 -4.54 7.70 -0.95
CA GLU A 115 -5.33 6.54 -0.57
C GLU A 115 -4.99 5.34 -1.45
N LEU A 116 -4.95 4.18 -0.80
CA LEU A 116 -4.77 2.89 -1.44
C LEU A 116 -6.10 2.14 -1.44
N TYR A 117 -6.52 1.70 -2.62
CA TYR A 117 -7.71 0.88 -2.80
C TYR A 117 -7.32 -0.58 -2.93
N ILE A 118 -7.88 -1.39 -2.04
CA ILE A 118 -7.74 -2.84 -2.01
C ILE A 118 -9.11 -3.40 -2.38
N ILE A 119 -9.22 -3.92 -3.60
CA ILE A 119 -10.50 -4.35 -4.16
C ILE A 119 -10.66 -5.84 -3.92
N GLU A 120 -11.81 -6.20 -3.35
CA GLU A 120 -12.26 -7.57 -3.22
C GLU A 120 -13.13 -7.94 -4.43
N THR A 121 -12.54 -8.45 -5.51
CA THR A 121 -13.32 -9.05 -6.61
C THR A 121 -13.47 -10.56 -6.42
N LYS A 122 -14.73 -11.01 -6.39
CA LYS A 122 -15.09 -12.42 -6.51
C LYS A 122 -14.48 -12.98 -7.80
N GLY A 123 -13.68 -14.03 -7.68
CA GLY A 123 -13.42 -14.92 -8.81
C GLY A 123 -14.73 -15.64 -9.14
N GLU A 124 -15.36 -15.29 -10.26
CA GLU A 124 -16.36 -16.19 -10.83
C GLU A 124 -15.61 -17.44 -11.33
N ILE A 125 -15.62 -18.50 -10.51
CA ILE A 125 -15.42 -19.85 -11.03
C ILE A 125 -16.74 -20.22 -11.72
N GLY A 126 -16.91 -19.71 -12.94
CA GLY A 126 -17.99 -20.12 -13.83
C GLY A 126 -17.73 -21.55 -14.28
N GLY A 127 -18.41 -22.50 -13.64
CA GLY A 127 -18.55 -23.85 -14.16
C GLY A 127 -19.44 -23.85 -15.40
N GLY A 128 -18.96 -24.53 -16.44
CA GLY A 128 -19.68 -24.88 -17.66
C GLY A 128 -18.94 -26.01 -18.36
#